data_AF-A0A9W8LXE2-F1
#
_entry.id   AF-A0A9W8LXE2-F1
#
_cell.length_a   1.000
_cell.length_b   1.000
_cell.length_c   1.000
_cell.angle_alpha   90.00
_cell.angle_beta   90.00
_cell.angle_gamma   90.00
#
_symmetry.space_group_name_H-M   'P 1'
#
loop_
_entity.id
_entity.type
_entity.pdbx_description
1 polymer ?
#
loop_
_entity_poly.entity_id
_entity_poly.type
_entity_poly.pdbx_seq_one_letter_code
_entity_poly.pdbx_strand_id
1 'polypeptide(L)'
;MSFANKRPGGRILPVRRLTPQVDPQKQFEKLATAIGDIYGHKISQLSYEELYRTGYNLVLSKNGALAYDGVKGVIESHLDNCVHKDILGHISTLRTNPTLSNHEAFLWSLRVLWSEHVTTMLVIKDVLMYVDKVYVKDAQLPSVYDMGMYVFRDQVLLASHKRICIEVTKSVLSQISSERCGEQVNRSVLRGVVDML
;
A
#
# COMPACT_ATOMS: atom_id res chain seq x y z
N MET A 1 38.68 -25.69 -59.25
CA MET A 1 37.75 -24.56 -59.33
C MET A 1 36.74 -24.69 -58.19
N SER A 2 36.81 -23.80 -57.20
CA SER A 2 36.04 -23.87 -55.95
C SER A 2 34.75 -23.06 -56.09
N PHE A 3 33.60 -23.68 -55.87
CA PHE A 3 32.29 -23.03 -55.92
C PHE A 3 32.04 -22.27 -54.61
N ALA A 4 32.15 -20.94 -54.65
CA ALA A 4 31.81 -20.06 -53.54
C ALA A 4 30.28 -19.94 -53.42
N ASN A 5 29.69 -20.65 -52.46
CA ASN A 5 28.27 -20.59 -52.16
C ASN A 5 27.95 -19.37 -51.28
N LYS A 6 27.77 -18.19 -51.91
CA LYS A 6 27.30 -16.99 -51.20
C LYS A 6 25.80 -17.13 -50.91
N ARG A 7 25.45 -17.45 -49.66
CA ARG A 7 24.07 -17.33 -49.17
C ARG A 7 23.61 -15.86 -49.33
N PRO A 8 22.46 -15.57 -49.97
CA PRO A 8 21.97 -14.21 -50.06
C PRO A 8 21.61 -13.72 -48.66
N GLY A 9 22.25 -12.62 -48.23
CA GLY A 9 21.95 -11.96 -46.97
C GLY A 9 20.50 -11.52 -46.95
N GLY A 10 19.65 -12.25 -46.23
CA GLY A 10 18.27 -11.84 -45.97
C GLY A 10 18.29 -10.48 -45.26
N ARG A 11 17.54 -9.53 -45.80
CA ARG A 11 17.35 -8.22 -45.15
C ARG A 11 16.76 -8.48 -43.76
N ILE A 12 17.53 -8.20 -42.71
CA ILE A 12 17.01 -8.21 -41.34
C ILE A 12 15.93 -7.14 -41.29
N LEU A 13 14.67 -7.58 -41.24
CA LEU A 13 13.54 -6.66 -41.10
C LEU A 13 13.71 -5.91 -39.77
N PRO A 14 13.43 -4.59 -39.74
CA PRO A 14 13.44 -3.86 -38.49
C PRO A 14 12.51 -4.55 -37.49
N VAL A 15 13.02 -4.78 -36.28
CA VAL A 15 12.27 -5.41 -35.19
C VAL A 15 10.94 -4.67 -35.03
N ARG A 16 9.84 -5.37 -35.32
CA ARG A 16 8.50 -4.84 -35.09
C ARG A 16 8.38 -4.61 -33.59
N ARG A 17 8.30 -3.35 -33.16
CA ARG A 17 8.08 -3.02 -31.74
C ARG A 17 6.74 -3.63 -31.32
N LEU A 18 6.78 -4.77 -30.65
CA LEU A 18 5.67 -5.43 -29.95
C LEU A 18 5.30 -4.67 -28.66
N THR A 19 5.54 -3.37 -28.59
CA THR A 19 4.99 -2.54 -27.53
C THR A 19 3.60 -2.12 -28.00
N PRO A 20 2.51 -2.73 -27.49
CA PRO A 20 1.21 -2.12 -27.69
C PRO A 20 1.30 -0.72 -27.11
N GLN A 21 1.12 0.30 -27.96
CA GLN A 21 0.99 1.71 -27.61
C GLN A 21 -0.33 1.89 -26.85
N VAL A 22 -0.46 1.23 -25.70
CA VAL A 22 -1.55 1.51 -24.77
C VAL A 22 -1.12 2.77 -24.02
N ASP A 23 -2.02 3.73 -23.99
CA ASP A 23 -1.87 4.96 -23.23
C ASP A 23 -1.44 4.64 -21.78
N PRO A 24 -0.26 5.11 -21.33
CA PRO A 24 0.25 4.85 -19.98
C PRO A 24 -0.75 5.24 -18.89
N GLN A 25 -1.53 6.30 -19.14
CA GLN A 25 -2.54 6.76 -18.19
C GLN A 25 -3.65 5.73 -18.00
N LYS A 26 -4.14 5.14 -19.08
CA LYS A 26 -5.17 4.07 -19.01
C LYS A 26 -4.66 2.81 -18.34
N GLN A 27 -3.38 2.48 -18.53
CA GLN A 27 -2.76 1.36 -17.82
C GLN A 27 -2.70 1.63 -16.32
N PHE A 28 -2.34 2.85 -15.94
CA PHE A 28 -2.33 3.26 -14.55
C PHE A 28 -3.74 3.30 -13.93
N GLU A 29 -4.75 3.80 -14.65
CA GLU A 29 -6.15 3.82 -14.16
C GLU A 29 -6.67 2.41 -13.86
N LYS A 30 -6.36 1.43 -14.72
CA LYS A 30 -6.66 0.02 -14.43
C LYS A 30 -5.98 -0.47 -13.16
N LEU A 31 -4.70 -0.12 -13.00
CA LEU A 31 -3.91 -0.51 -11.84
C LEU A 31 -4.43 0.15 -10.54
N ALA A 32 -4.78 1.43 -10.59
CA ALA A 32 -5.39 2.17 -9.49
C ALA A 32 -6.75 1.57 -9.09
N THR A 33 -7.57 1.21 -10.07
CA THR A 33 -8.87 0.53 -9.83
C THR A 33 -8.67 -0.81 -9.14
N ALA A 34 -7.72 -1.61 -9.64
CA ALA A 34 -7.40 -2.90 -9.05
C ALA A 34 -6.87 -2.76 -7.62
N ILE A 35 -6.05 -1.74 -7.32
CA ILE A 35 -5.62 -1.46 -5.94
C ILE A 35 -6.82 -1.15 -5.05
N GLY A 36 -7.77 -0.34 -5.52
CA GLY A 36 -9.02 -0.09 -4.81
C GLY A 36 -9.81 -1.38 -4.54
N ASP A 37 -9.86 -2.29 -5.51
CA ASP A 37 -10.51 -3.59 -5.36
C ASP A 37 -9.76 -4.53 -4.40
N ILE A 38 -8.43 -4.46 -4.33
CA ILE A 38 -7.63 -5.21 -3.34
C ILE A 38 -7.98 -4.74 -1.93
N TYR A 39 -8.01 -3.42 -1.70
CA TYR A 39 -8.47 -2.85 -0.43
C TYR A 39 -9.94 -3.19 -0.13
N GLY A 40 -10.77 -3.34 -1.17
CA GLY A 40 -12.16 -3.81 -1.05
C GLY A 40 -12.32 -5.32 -0.83
N HIS A 41 -11.23 -6.06 -0.59
CA HIS A 41 -11.19 -7.53 -0.46
C HIS A 41 -11.75 -8.30 -1.67
N LYS A 42 -11.76 -7.70 -2.86
CA LYS A 42 -12.23 -8.34 -4.12
C LYS A 42 -11.09 -8.96 -4.92
N ILE A 43 -10.08 -9.49 -4.22
CA ILE A 43 -8.84 -10.00 -4.81
C ILE A 43 -9.11 -11.21 -5.72
N SER A 44 -10.09 -12.05 -5.38
CA SER A 44 -10.45 -13.25 -6.15
C SER A 44 -10.98 -12.97 -7.56
N GLN A 45 -11.39 -11.73 -7.84
CA GLN A 45 -11.90 -11.31 -9.15
C GLN A 45 -10.79 -10.71 -10.03
N LEU A 46 -9.60 -10.48 -9.48
CA LEU A 46 -8.49 -9.85 -10.19
C LEU A 46 -7.61 -10.89 -10.89
N SER A 47 -7.22 -10.60 -12.13
CA SER A 47 -6.21 -11.37 -12.84
C SER A 47 -4.81 -10.89 -12.46
N TYR A 48 -4.13 -11.68 -11.62
CA TYR A 48 -2.77 -11.36 -11.17
C TYR A 48 -1.80 -11.17 -12.34
N GLU A 49 -1.90 -12.01 -13.37
CA GLU A 49 -1.08 -11.93 -14.58
C GLU A 49 -1.36 -10.64 -15.37
N GLU A 50 -2.62 -10.19 -15.46
CA GLU A 50 -2.95 -8.95 -16.16
C GLU A 50 -2.39 -7.73 -15.42
N LEU A 51 -2.49 -7.71 -14.09
CA LEU A 51 -1.96 -6.62 -13.27
C LEU A 51 -0.44 -6.58 -13.32
N TYR A 52 0.22 -7.74 -13.21
CA TYR A 52 1.67 -7.86 -13.35
C TYR A 52 2.14 -7.38 -14.73
N ARG A 53 1.48 -7.79 -15.82
CA ARG A 53 1.79 -7.32 -17.18
C ARG A 53 1.59 -5.81 -17.33
N THR A 54 0.59 -5.24 -16.66
CA THR A 54 0.34 -3.80 -16.66
C THR A 54 1.49 -3.05 -15.99
N GLY A 55 1.91 -3.48 -14.79
CA GLY A 55 3.08 -2.93 -14.10
C GLY A 55 4.37 -3.06 -14.93
N TYR A 56 4.59 -4.23 -15.55
CA TYR A 56 5.72 -4.47 -16.46
C TYR A 56 5.73 -3.50 -17.65
N ASN A 57 4.59 -3.31 -18.33
CA ASN A 57 4.49 -2.41 -19.48
C ASN A 57 4.72 -0.94 -19.10
N LEU A 58 4.26 -0.51 -17.91
CA LEU A 58 4.50 0.84 -17.40
C LEU A 58 6.00 1.10 -17.19
N VAL A 59 6.72 0.16 -16.60
CA VAL A 59 8.19 0.27 -16.43
C VAL A 59 8.91 0.25 -17.78
N LEU A 60 8.52 -0.67 -18.68
CA LEU A 60 9.13 -0.79 -20.01
C LEU A 60 8.93 0.48 -20.87
N SER A 61 7.79 1.15 -20.72
CA SER A 61 7.49 2.42 -21.39
C SER A 61 8.16 3.64 -20.74
N LYS A 62 9.06 3.43 -19.75
CA LYS A 62 9.75 4.46 -18.96
C LYS A 62 8.81 5.31 -18.08
N ASN A 63 7.62 4.80 -17.76
CA ASN A 63 6.64 5.45 -16.88
C ASN A 63 6.65 4.85 -15.47
N GLY A 64 7.82 4.39 -15.00
CA GLY A 64 7.99 3.82 -13.66
C GLY A 64 7.66 4.81 -12.54
N ALA A 65 8.00 6.10 -12.74
CA ALA A 65 7.64 7.17 -11.80
C ALA A 65 6.13 7.31 -11.64
N LEU A 66 5.39 7.34 -12.76
CA LEU A 66 3.93 7.41 -12.76
C LEU A 66 3.31 6.22 -12.03
N ALA A 67 3.85 5.01 -12.22
CA ALA A 67 3.40 3.84 -11.48
C ALA A 67 3.67 3.98 -9.98
N TYR A 68 4.89 4.34 -9.58
CA TYR A 68 5.27 4.43 -8.17
C TYR A 68 4.54 5.56 -7.42
N ASP A 69 4.61 6.78 -7.95
CA ASP A 69 4.00 7.96 -7.34
C ASP A 69 2.47 7.91 -7.41
N GLY A 70 1.93 7.36 -8.50
CA GLY A 70 0.49 7.14 -8.64
C GLY A 70 -0.04 6.12 -7.63
N VAL A 71 0.65 4.99 -7.45
CA VAL A 71 0.29 3.98 -6.43
C VAL A 71 0.35 4.60 -5.03
N LYS A 72 1.40 5.38 -4.75
CA LYS A 72 1.51 6.14 -3.51
C LYS A 72 0.29 7.03 -3.27
N GLY A 73 -0.11 7.84 -4.26
CA GLY A 73 -1.26 8.73 -4.14
C GLY A 73 -2.61 8.01 -3.95
N VAL A 74 -2.78 6.83 -4.58
CA VAL A 74 -3.97 5.99 -4.38
C VAL A 74 -4.04 5.47 -2.94
N ILE A 75 -2.90 4.99 -2.41
CA ILE A 75 -2.81 4.52 -1.02
C ILE A 75 -3.07 5.67 -0.03
N GLU A 76 -2.46 6.84 -0.26
CA GLU A 76 -2.68 8.04 0.58
C GLU A 76 -4.17 8.40 0.64
N SER A 77 -4.83 8.47 -0.52
CA SER A 77 -6.25 8.80 -0.59
C SER A 77 -7.13 7.74 0.07
N HIS A 78 -6.79 6.45 -0.07
CA HIS A 78 -7.55 5.37 0.55
C HIS A 78 -7.44 5.41 2.08
N LEU A 79 -6.23 5.55 2.61
CA LEU A 79 -6.00 5.62 4.05
C LEU A 79 -6.65 6.87 4.66
N ASP A 80 -6.64 8.00 3.96
CA ASP A 80 -7.33 9.20 4.45
C ASP A 80 -8.83 8.97 4.64
N ASN A 81 -9.48 8.31 3.67
CA ASN A 81 -10.88 7.94 3.73
C ASN A 81 -11.17 6.95 4.88
N CYS A 82 -10.35 5.92 5.05
CA CYS A 82 -10.51 4.95 6.14
C CYS A 82 -10.34 5.62 7.50
N VAL A 83 -9.36 6.51 7.67
CA VAL A 83 -9.17 7.24 8.92
C VAL A 83 -10.38 8.14 9.22
N HIS A 84 -10.91 8.82 8.20
CA HIS A 84 -12.08 9.67 8.37
C HIS A 84 -13.31 8.86 8.84
N LYS A 85 -13.52 7.70 8.24
CA LYS A 85 -14.67 6.83 8.51
C LYS A 85 -14.55 6.05 9.83
N ASP A 86 -13.41 5.43 10.06
CA ASP A 86 -13.26 4.37 11.06
C ASP A 86 -12.47 4.80 12.31
N ILE A 87 -11.78 5.95 12.29
CA ILE A 87 -10.91 6.40 13.40
C ILE A 87 -11.37 7.73 14.02
N LEU A 88 -11.74 8.72 13.22
CA LEU A 88 -12.08 10.06 13.74
C LEU A 88 -13.30 10.05 14.69
N GLY A 89 -14.26 9.15 14.45
CA GLY A 89 -15.40 8.96 15.34
C GLY A 89 -14.97 8.53 16.74
N HIS A 90 -14.06 7.56 16.83
CA HIS A 90 -13.53 7.09 18.12
C HIS A 90 -12.75 8.18 18.86
N ILE A 91 -11.95 8.99 18.15
CA ILE A 91 -11.21 10.10 18.76
C ILE A 91 -12.17 11.14 19.36
N SER A 92 -13.26 11.43 18.65
CA SER A 92 -14.28 12.36 19.14
C SER A 92 -14.93 11.84 20.41
N THR A 93 -15.26 10.54 20.46
CA THR A 93 -15.80 9.86 21.64
C THR A 93 -14.81 9.84 22.81
N LEU A 94 -13.51 9.60 22.55
CA LEU A 94 -12.47 9.61 23.57
C LEU A 94 -12.32 10.98 24.24
N ARG A 95 -12.50 12.05 23.48
CA ARG A 95 -12.40 13.42 24.02
C ARG A 95 -13.57 13.79 24.92
N THR A 96 -14.76 13.22 24.69
CA THR A 96 -15.96 13.52 25.49
C THR A 96 -16.15 12.53 26.64
N ASN A 97 -15.78 11.27 26.46
CA ASN A 97 -15.97 10.21 27.45
C ASN A 97 -14.81 9.19 27.41
N PRO A 98 -13.67 9.47 28.07
CA PRO A 98 -12.50 8.60 28.09
C PRO A 98 -12.68 7.43 29.07
N THR A 99 -13.51 6.44 28.72
CA THR A 99 -13.61 5.18 29.47
C THR A 99 -12.61 4.15 28.96
N LEU A 100 -12.27 3.17 29.79
CA LEU A 100 -11.41 2.04 29.40
C LEU A 100 -11.91 1.35 28.12
N SER A 101 -13.23 1.12 28.04
CA SER A 101 -13.85 0.49 26.87
C SER A 101 -13.72 1.33 25.60
N ASN A 102 -13.84 2.66 25.69
CA ASN A 102 -13.66 3.53 24.54
C ASN A 102 -12.19 3.58 24.08
N HIS A 103 -11.23 3.56 25.02
CA HIS A 103 -9.81 3.41 24.70
C HIS A 103 -9.53 2.07 24.01
N GLU A 104 -10.11 0.97 24.48
CA GLU A 104 -9.99 -0.33 23.82
C GLU A 104 -10.60 -0.36 22.42
N ALA A 105 -11.81 0.16 22.25
CA ALA A 105 -12.47 0.22 20.95
C ALA A 105 -11.67 1.04 19.92
N PHE A 106 -11.09 2.16 20.33
CA PHE A 106 -10.20 2.96 19.49
C PHE A 106 -8.95 2.18 19.07
N LEU A 107 -8.24 1.58 20.04
CA LEU A 107 -7.03 0.81 19.76
C LEU A 107 -7.31 -0.42 18.89
N TRP A 108 -8.47 -1.05 19.08
CA TRP A 108 -8.91 -2.16 18.25
C TRP A 108 -9.15 -1.72 16.80
N SER A 109 -9.88 -0.63 16.58
CA SER A 109 -10.13 -0.09 15.23
C SER A 109 -8.81 0.25 14.51
N LEU A 110 -7.86 0.89 15.20
CA LEU A 110 -6.56 1.18 14.64
C LEU A 110 -5.75 -0.07 14.29
N ARG A 111 -5.79 -1.10 15.14
CA ARG A 111 -5.13 -2.38 14.88
C ARG A 111 -5.72 -3.08 13.65
N VAL A 112 -7.04 -3.06 13.49
CA VAL A 112 -7.70 -3.65 12.30
C VAL A 112 -7.24 -2.93 11.04
N LEU A 113 -7.29 -1.60 11.04
CA LEU A 113 -6.83 -0.78 9.91
C LEU A 113 -5.37 -1.07 9.54
N TRP A 114 -4.49 -1.20 10.53
CA TRP A 114 -3.09 -1.58 10.30
C TRP A 114 -2.96 -2.98 9.70
N SER A 115 -3.67 -3.96 10.25
CA SER A 115 -3.60 -5.36 9.77
C SER A 115 -4.10 -5.50 8.33
N GLU A 116 -5.17 -4.79 7.97
CA GLU A 116 -5.71 -4.75 6.61
C GLU A 116 -4.73 -4.08 5.64
N HIS A 117 -4.12 -2.97 6.06
CA HIS A 117 -3.09 -2.27 5.28
C HIS A 117 -1.88 -3.16 5.00
N VAL A 118 -1.32 -3.81 6.03
CA VAL A 118 -0.16 -4.71 5.88
C VAL A 118 -0.47 -5.86 4.92
N THR A 119 -1.64 -6.50 5.08
CA THR A 119 -2.04 -7.63 4.22
C THR A 119 -2.22 -7.19 2.77
N THR A 120 -2.87 -6.03 2.56
CA THR A 120 -3.06 -5.44 1.23
C THR A 120 -1.72 -5.08 0.58
N MET A 121 -0.79 -4.51 1.34
CA MET A 121 0.53 -4.13 0.84
C MET A 121 1.37 -5.33 0.39
N LEU A 122 1.19 -6.51 0.98
CA LEU A 122 1.84 -7.73 0.49
C LEU A 122 1.36 -8.08 -0.93
N VAL A 123 0.05 -7.98 -1.19
CA VAL A 123 -0.52 -8.23 -2.52
C VAL A 123 -0.07 -7.17 -3.53
N ILE A 124 -0.08 -5.89 -3.13
CA ILE A 124 0.37 -4.79 -4.00
C ILE A 124 1.85 -4.96 -4.38
N LYS A 125 2.70 -5.30 -3.41
CA LYS A 125 4.12 -5.59 -3.63
C LYS A 125 4.30 -6.72 -4.65
N ASP A 126 3.53 -7.80 -4.52
CA ASP A 126 3.60 -8.94 -5.40
C ASP A 126 3.19 -8.56 -6.83
N VAL A 127 2.07 -7.84 -6.99
CA VAL A 127 1.62 -7.31 -8.28
C VAL A 127 2.65 -6.37 -8.92
N LEU A 128 3.27 -5.51 -8.11
CA LEU A 128 4.26 -4.51 -8.55
C LEU A 128 5.71 -5.00 -8.47
N MET A 129 5.94 -6.31 -8.38
CA MET A 129 7.26 -6.91 -8.22
C MET A 129 8.28 -6.42 -9.26
N TYR A 130 7.85 -6.17 -10.51
CA TYR A 130 8.75 -5.68 -11.55
C TYR A 130 9.17 -4.21 -11.35
N VAL A 131 8.28 -3.39 -10.79
CA VAL A 131 8.57 -1.99 -10.41
C VAL A 131 9.67 -1.98 -9.34
N ASP A 132 9.54 -2.84 -8.32
CA ASP A 132 10.56 -3.01 -7.27
C ASP A 132 11.91 -3.50 -7.83
N LYS A 133 11.87 -4.45 -8.77
CA LYS A 133 13.09 -5.06 -9.31
C LYS A 133 13.90 -4.14 -10.21
N VAL A 134 13.25 -3.25 -10.96
CA VAL A 134 13.89 -2.42 -11.98
C VAL A 134 13.87 -0.95 -11.56
N TYR A 135 12.68 -0.34 -11.53
CA TYR A 135 12.55 1.10 -11.33
C TYR A 135 13.05 1.56 -9.95
N VAL A 136 12.64 0.88 -8.87
CA VAL A 136 13.03 1.26 -7.51
C VAL A 136 14.54 1.19 -7.30
N LYS A 137 15.20 0.18 -7.88
CA LYS A 137 16.66 0.05 -7.82
C LYS A 137 17.37 1.15 -8.62
N ASP A 138 16.89 1.44 -9.81
CA ASP A 138 17.47 2.47 -10.67
C ASP A 138 17.28 3.88 -10.07
N ALA A 139 16.13 4.14 -9.46
CA ALA A 139 15.78 5.41 -8.84
C ALA A 139 16.26 5.56 -7.38
N GLN A 140 16.83 4.51 -6.79
CA GLN A 140 17.25 4.47 -5.36
C GLN A 140 16.12 4.85 -4.39
N LEU A 141 14.91 4.36 -4.66
CA LEU A 141 13.72 4.60 -3.84
C LEU A 141 13.50 3.45 -2.84
N PRO A 142 12.66 3.66 -1.81
CA PRO A 142 12.17 2.56 -0.97
C PRO A 142 11.35 1.56 -1.80
N SER A 143 11.34 0.28 -1.37
CA SER A 143 10.46 -0.72 -1.98
C SER A 143 8.99 -0.30 -1.90
N VAL A 144 8.14 -0.81 -2.78
CA VAL A 144 6.70 -0.55 -2.76
C VAL A 144 6.11 -0.88 -1.39
N TYR A 145 6.57 -1.96 -0.75
CA TYR A 145 6.15 -2.31 0.61
C TYR A 145 6.55 -1.24 1.63
N ASP A 146 7.82 -0.85 1.66
CA ASP A 146 8.32 0.16 2.61
C ASP A 146 7.66 1.52 2.38
N MET A 147 7.43 1.88 1.13
CA MET A 147 6.68 3.07 0.75
C MET A 147 5.27 3.05 1.33
N GLY A 148 4.56 1.93 1.23
CA GLY A 148 3.23 1.78 1.85
C GLY A 148 3.27 1.91 3.37
N MET A 149 4.33 1.43 4.03
CA MET A 149 4.50 1.59 5.48
C MET A 149 4.78 3.05 5.85
N TYR A 150 5.62 3.76 5.09
CA TYR A 150 5.87 5.19 5.30
C TYR A 150 4.61 6.02 5.09
N VAL A 151 3.84 5.73 4.06
CA VAL A 151 2.55 6.39 3.80
C VAL A 151 1.59 6.18 4.98
N PHE A 152 1.49 4.96 5.52
CA PHE A 152 0.67 4.71 6.70
C PHE A 152 1.14 5.53 7.90
N ARG A 153 2.44 5.50 8.21
CA ARG A 153 3.01 6.30 9.30
C ARG A 153 2.68 7.78 9.13
N ASP A 154 2.88 8.33 7.94
CA ASP A 154 2.77 9.77 7.70
C ASP A 154 1.30 10.23 7.65
N GLN A 155 0.42 9.48 7.00
CA GLN A 155 -1.00 9.85 6.81
C GLN A 155 -1.92 9.44 7.96
N VAL A 156 -1.56 8.40 8.72
CA VAL A 156 -2.36 7.88 9.83
C VAL A 156 -1.77 8.35 11.17
N LEU A 157 -0.51 8.04 11.47
CA LEU A 157 0.05 8.28 12.80
C LEU A 157 0.51 9.74 13.00
N LEU A 158 1.27 10.26 12.04
CA LEU A 158 1.93 11.57 12.12
C LEU A 158 1.10 12.71 11.54
N ALA A 159 -0.07 12.42 10.97
CA ALA A 159 -0.98 13.42 10.43
C ALA A 159 -1.33 14.46 11.50
N SER A 160 -0.68 15.62 11.42
CA SER A 160 -0.59 16.59 12.52
C SER A 160 -1.95 17.17 12.90
N HIS A 161 -2.87 17.25 11.94
CA HIS A 161 -4.23 17.73 12.14
C HIS A 161 -5.12 16.72 12.89
N LYS A 162 -4.82 15.42 12.83
CA LYS A 162 -5.64 14.36 13.43
C LYS A 162 -5.24 14.04 14.87
N ARG A 163 -3.99 14.34 15.27
CA ARG A 163 -3.42 14.06 16.60
C ARG A 163 -3.58 12.60 17.05
N ILE A 164 -3.62 11.66 16.08
CA ILE A 164 -3.85 10.23 16.34
C ILE A 164 -2.79 9.66 17.27
N CYS A 165 -1.50 9.93 17.00
CA CYS A 165 -0.40 9.46 17.85
C CYS A 165 -0.58 9.83 19.34
N ILE A 166 -1.01 11.05 19.64
CA ILE A 166 -1.25 11.49 21.03
C ILE A 166 -2.35 10.66 21.68
N GLU A 167 -3.47 10.43 20.98
CA GLU A 167 -4.58 9.64 21.51
C GLU A 167 -4.25 8.15 21.62
N VAL A 168 -3.40 7.62 20.74
CA VAL A 168 -2.83 6.27 20.84
C VAL A 168 -1.99 6.14 22.11
N THR A 169 -1.03 7.04 22.32
CA THR A 169 -0.18 7.03 23.52
C THR A 169 -1.01 7.13 24.79
N LYS A 170 -1.99 8.06 24.84
CA LYS A 170 -2.90 8.18 25.99
C LYS A 170 -3.71 6.91 26.23
N SER A 171 -4.25 6.31 25.17
CA SER A 171 -5.08 5.10 25.28
C SER A 171 -4.27 3.90 25.76
N VAL A 172 -3.04 3.73 25.26
CA VAL A 172 -2.12 2.69 25.72
C VAL A 172 -1.75 2.88 27.19
N LEU A 173 -1.40 4.10 27.60
CA LEU A 173 -1.06 4.41 29.00
C LEU A 173 -2.26 4.22 29.93
N SER A 174 -3.46 4.62 29.50
CA SER A 174 -4.72 4.43 30.23
C SER A 174 -4.97 2.95 30.50
N GLN A 175 -4.86 2.10 29.46
CA GLN A 175 -4.99 0.66 29.59
C GLN A 175 -3.94 0.04 30.53
N ILE A 176 -2.67 0.44 30.43
CA ILE A 176 -1.62 -0.04 31.35
C ILE A 176 -1.92 0.38 32.80
N SER A 177 -2.42 1.60 33.01
CA SER A 177 -2.79 2.08 34.35
C SER A 177 -3.96 1.29 34.94
N SER A 178 -5.01 1.08 34.16
CA SER A 178 -6.16 0.25 34.55
C SER A 178 -5.76 -1.18 34.90
N GLU A 179 -4.88 -1.78 34.10
CA GLU A 179 -4.36 -3.12 34.38
C GLU A 179 -3.59 -3.18 35.71
N ARG A 180 -2.79 -2.15 36.02
CA ARG A 180 -2.09 -2.04 37.31
C ARG A 180 -3.03 -1.87 38.50
N CYS A 181 -4.22 -1.31 38.28
CA CYS A 181 -5.27 -1.18 39.28
C CYS A 181 -6.10 -2.48 39.45
N GLY A 182 -5.81 -3.53 38.68
CA GLY A 182 -6.49 -4.83 38.77
C GLY A 182 -7.67 -5.00 37.82
N GLU A 183 -7.89 -4.06 36.89
CA GLU A 183 -8.91 -4.21 35.84
C GLU A 183 -8.40 -5.16 34.74
N GLN A 184 -9.30 -5.96 34.15
CA GLN A 184 -8.95 -6.79 32.99
C GLN A 184 -8.83 -5.93 31.74
N VAL A 185 -7.73 -6.12 31.01
CA VAL A 185 -7.42 -5.38 29.78
C VAL A 185 -7.03 -6.35 28.68
N ASN A 186 -7.44 -6.03 27.45
CA ASN A 186 -7.12 -6.85 26.29
C ASN A 186 -5.67 -6.65 25.81
N ARG A 187 -4.76 -7.42 26.40
CA ARG A 187 -3.33 -7.42 26.05
C ARG A 187 -3.04 -7.69 24.57
N SER A 188 -3.93 -8.41 23.88
CA SER A 188 -3.74 -8.73 22.46
C SER A 188 -3.85 -7.47 21.59
N VAL A 189 -4.77 -6.56 21.93
CA VAL A 189 -4.95 -5.28 21.24
C VAL A 189 -3.75 -4.38 21.49
N LEU A 190 -3.32 -4.25 22.76
CA LEU A 190 -2.12 -3.51 23.11
C LEU A 190 -0.89 -4.00 22.36
N ARG A 191 -0.65 -5.32 22.35
CA ARG A 191 0.46 -5.90 21.61
C ARG A 191 0.39 -5.57 20.13
N GLY A 192 -0.78 -5.73 19.51
CA GLY A 192 -0.94 -5.44 18.08
C GLY A 192 -0.71 -3.96 17.72
N VAL A 193 -1.07 -3.02 18.61
CA VAL A 193 -0.80 -1.59 18.41
C VAL A 193 0.68 -1.26 18.69
N VAL A 194 1.30 -1.89 19.69
CA VAL A 194 2.73 -1.68 19.98
C VAL A 194 3.61 -2.26 18.88
N ASP A 195 3.28 -3.43 18.34
CA ASP A 195 4.00 -4.05 17.22
C ASP A 195 3.89 -3.23 15.91
N MET A 196 2.89 -2.34 15.81
CA MET A 196 2.73 -1.40 14.70
C MET A 196 3.60 -0.14 14.84
N LEU A 197 3.82 0.35 16.07
CA LEU A 197 4.53 1.61 16.36
C LEU A 197 6.05 1.47 16.18
#